data_AF-A0A7W0EYC4-F1
#
_entry.id   AF-A0A7W0EYC4-F1
#
_cell.length_a   1.000
_cell.length_b   1.000
_cell.length_c   1.000
_cell.angle_alpha   90.00
_cell.angle_beta   90.00
_cell.angle_gamma   90.00
#
_symmetry.space_group_name_H-M   'P 1'
#
loop_
_entity.id
_entity.type
_entity.pdbx_description
1 polymer ?
#
loop_
_entity_poly.entity_id
_entity_poly.type
_entity_poly.pdbx_seq_one_letter_code
_entity_poly.pdbx_strand_id
1 'polypeptide(L)'
;MNNILINYETVKLKIDSPNLTNLWILLVFFGLVLLTTRKTHSGPDGLLSIPHTDQLKGLAIFFVVLGHLWLHVSKVNATHLFSGDGVSLFFLLSGFGLALSNKKRKLRFGEFCSRRIRRVMIPYWIATILILCLDFFILKRTYPADWLALTFCGVNVR
;
A
#
# COMPACT_ATOMS: atom_id res chain seq x y z
N MET A 1 11.82 -9.54 -35.90
CA MET A 1 12.25 -8.76 -34.72
C MET A 1 11.33 -9.15 -33.57
N ASN A 2 11.85 -9.90 -32.61
CA ASN A 2 11.06 -10.41 -31.49
C ASN A 2 10.61 -9.25 -30.59
N ASN A 3 9.31 -9.11 -30.39
CA ASN A 3 8.71 -8.20 -29.42
C ASN A 3 9.07 -8.69 -28.01
N ILE A 4 10.23 -8.27 -27.50
CA ILE A 4 10.74 -8.57 -26.15
C ILE A 4 10.04 -7.71 -25.07
N LEU A 5 9.22 -6.74 -25.50
CA LEU A 5 8.42 -5.86 -24.65
C LEU A 5 6.91 -6.17 -24.75
N ILE A 6 6.52 -7.45 -24.84
CA ILE A 6 5.11 -7.79 -24.64
C ILE A 6 4.82 -7.59 -23.15
N ASN A 7 4.18 -6.46 -22.86
CA ASN A 7 3.63 -6.16 -21.56
C ASN A 7 2.61 -7.26 -21.20
N TYR A 8 2.88 -8.06 -20.17
CA TYR A 8 2.01 -9.16 -19.72
C TYR A 8 0.68 -8.66 -19.10
N GLU A 9 0.45 -7.35 -19.10
CA GLU A 9 -0.80 -6.69 -18.71
C GLU A 9 -1.97 -6.81 -19.72
N THR A 10 -1.88 -7.69 -20.73
CA THR A 10 -2.92 -7.80 -21.77
C THR A 10 -4.19 -8.52 -21.31
N VAL A 11 -4.15 -9.19 -20.15
CA VAL A 11 -5.35 -9.73 -19.47
C VAL A 11 -5.71 -8.85 -18.27
N LYS A 12 -5.86 -7.53 -18.49
CA LYS A 12 -6.54 -6.66 -17.52
C LYS A 12 -8.01 -7.07 -17.44
N LEU A 13 -8.54 -7.16 -16.22
CA LEU A 13 -9.98 -7.30 -15.99
C LEU A 13 -10.69 -6.16 -16.71
N LYS A 14 -11.44 -6.50 -17.75
CA LYS A 14 -12.15 -5.54 -18.60
C LYS A 14 -13.54 -5.31 -18.01
N ILE A 15 -13.76 -4.13 -17.45
CA ILE A 15 -15.10 -3.70 -17.04
C ILE A 15 -15.62 -2.73 -18.10
N ASP A 16 -16.81 -3.01 -18.64
CA ASP A 16 -17.40 -2.22 -19.73
C ASP A 16 -17.84 -0.82 -19.27
N SER A 17 -18.12 -0.64 -17.98
CA SER A 17 -18.51 0.65 -17.38
C SER A 17 -17.76 0.95 -16.07
N PRO A 18 -16.46 1.32 -16.15
CA PRO A 18 -15.62 1.50 -14.95
C PRO A 18 -16.20 2.53 -13.97
N ASN A 19 -16.73 3.66 -14.48
CA ASN A 19 -17.32 4.71 -13.65
C ASN A 19 -18.47 4.20 -12.76
N LEU A 20 -19.34 3.35 -13.30
CA LEU A 20 -20.51 2.83 -12.57
C LEU A 20 -20.06 1.83 -11.49
N THR A 21 -19.16 0.92 -11.83
CA THR A 21 -18.59 -0.02 -10.85
C THR A 21 -17.91 0.70 -9.69
N ASN A 22 -17.20 1.77 -9.97
CA ASN A 22 -16.50 2.51 -8.93
C ASN A 22 -17.43 3.31 -8.03
N LEU A 23 -18.53 3.87 -8.59
CA LEU A 23 -19.60 4.45 -7.78
C LEU A 23 -20.21 3.39 -6.85
N TRP A 24 -20.44 2.17 -7.33
CA TRP A 24 -20.92 1.07 -6.48
C TRP A 24 -19.94 0.72 -5.36
N ILE A 25 -18.63 0.64 -5.66
CA ILE A 25 -17.60 0.39 -4.64
C ILE A 25 -17.61 1.49 -3.57
N LEU A 26 -17.72 2.76 -3.98
CA LEU A 26 -17.81 3.89 -3.04
C LEU A 26 -19.09 3.82 -2.20
N LEU A 27 -20.24 3.52 -2.80
CA LEU A 27 -21.51 3.38 -2.08
C LEU A 27 -21.46 2.25 -1.06
N VAL A 28 -20.91 1.09 -1.44
CA VAL A 28 -20.73 -0.05 -0.52
C VAL A 28 -19.78 0.33 0.61
N PHE A 29 -18.66 0.99 0.31
CA PHE A 29 -17.72 1.44 1.33
C PHE A 29 -18.35 2.42 2.32
N PHE A 30 -18.96 3.50 1.84
CA PHE A 30 -19.63 4.47 2.72
C PHE A 30 -20.81 3.85 3.47
N GLY A 31 -21.54 2.93 2.85
CA GLY A 31 -22.58 2.13 3.51
C GLY A 31 -22.02 1.29 4.65
N LEU A 32 -20.93 0.54 4.41
CA LEU A 32 -20.26 -0.24 5.46
C LEU A 32 -19.70 0.65 6.57
N VAL A 33 -19.14 1.82 6.22
CA VAL A 33 -18.67 2.80 7.20
C VAL A 33 -19.85 3.26 8.05
N LEU A 34 -20.97 3.68 7.47
CA LEU A 34 -22.17 4.10 8.22
C LEU A 34 -22.71 3.00 9.12
N LEU A 35 -22.73 1.75 8.66
CA LEU A 35 -23.16 0.59 9.44
C LEU A 35 -22.20 0.25 10.58
N THR A 36 -20.89 0.51 10.38
CA THR A 36 -19.84 0.16 11.34
C THR A 36 -19.51 1.31 12.29
N THR A 37 -19.83 2.56 11.90
CA THR A 37 -19.59 3.75 12.73
C THR A 37 -20.42 3.65 14.01
N ARG A 38 -19.73 3.35 15.10
CA ARG A 38 -20.28 3.50 16.44
C ARG A 38 -19.96 4.90 16.96
N LYS A 39 -20.91 5.52 17.65
CA LYS A 39 -20.72 6.80 18.32
C LYS A 39 -19.56 6.65 19.31
N THR A 40 -18.41 7.25 18.99
CA THR A 40 -17.28 7.29 19.92
C THR A 40 -17.48 8.47 20.86
N HIS A 41 -17.37 8.24 22.16
CA HIS A 41 -17.46 9.31 23.16
C HIS A 41 -16.11 10.04 23.18
N SER A 42 -15.94 11.02 22.30
CA SER A 42 -14.77 11.90 22.32
C SER A 42 -14.78 12.68 23.64
N GLY A 43 -13.75 12.48 24.47
CA GLY A 43 -13.44 13.39 25.57
C GLY A 43 -13.02 14.76 25.02
N PRO A 44 -12.52 15.68 25.87
CA PRO A 44 -12.02 17.00 25.46
C PRO A 44 -10.66 16.89 24.74
N ASP A 45 -10.59 16.00 23.75
CA ASP A 45 -9.40 15.68 22.99
C ASP A 45 -9.37 16.64 21.79
N GLY A 46 -8.23 17.30 21.57
CA GLY A 46 -8.10 18.28 20.48
C GLY A 46 -8.40 17.71 19.09
N LEU A 47 -8.62 18.62 18.12
CA LEU A 47 -9.09 18.38 16.74
C LEU A 47 -8.32 17.30 15.94
N LEU A 48 -7.10 16.93 16.35
CA LEU A 48 -6.28 15.86 15.75
C LEU A 48 -5.60 14.96 16.81
N SER A 49 -6.41 14.26 17.61
CA SER A 49 -5.88 13.23 18.51
C SER A 49 -5.31 12.03 17.71
N ILE A 50 -4.52 11.18 18.36
CA ILE A 50 -3.92 9.98 17.72
C ILE A 50 -5.01 9.07 17.11
N PRO A 51 -6.12 8.76 17.80
CA PRO A 51 -7.22 7.98 17.22
C PRO A 51 -7.83 8.61 15.96
N HIS A 52 -8.07 9.92 15.96
CA HIS A 52 -8.62 10.62 14.80
C HIS A 52 -7.64 10.61 13.61
N THR A 53 -6.34 10.77 13.89
CA THR A 53 -5.30 10.68 12.86
C THR A 53 -5.24 9.28 12.25
N ASP A 54 -5.37 8.22 13.06
CA ASP A 54 -5.36 6.84 12.56
C ASP A 54 -6.62 6.49 11.75
N GLN A 55 -7.79 7.01 12.14
CA GLN A 55 -9.01 6.92 11.32
C GLN A 55 -8.82 7.60 9.96
N LEU A 56 -8.23 8.80 9.93
CA LEU A 56 -7.99 9.54 8.70
C LEU A 56 -6.90 8.87 7.83
N LYS A 57 -5.89 8.24 8.43
CA LYS A 57 -4.92 7.40 7.69
C LYS A 57 -5.60 6.21 7.02
N GLY A 58 -6.55 5.56 7.71
CA GLY A 58 -7.33 4.46 7.14
C GLY A 58 -8.12 4.91 5.90
N LEU A 59 -8.77 6.07 5.99
CA LEU A 59 -9.45 6.68 4.85
C LEU A 59 -8.48 7.02 3.70
N ALA A 60 -7.30 7.55 4.01
CA ALA A 60 -6.28 7.86 3.02
C ALA A 60 -5.76 6.59 2.31
N ILE A 61 -5.47 5.51 3.03
CA ILE A 61 -5.07 4.21 2.44
C ILE A 61 -6.17 3.70 1.52
N PHE A 62 -7.44 3.79 1.94
CA PHE A 62 -8.56 3.39 1.10
C PHE A 62 -8.59 4.15 -0.23
N PHE A 63 -8.42 5.48 -0.20
CA PHE A 63 -8.34 6.28 -1.43
C PHE A 63 -7.14 5.92 -2.31
N VAL A 64 -5.98 5.58 -1.73
CA VAL A 64 -4.80 5.11 -2.49
C VAL A 64 -5.12 3.79 -3.21
N VAL A 65 -5.67 2.82 -2.49
CA VAL A 65 -6.01 1.51 -3.06
C VAL A 65 -7.07 1.67 -4.15
N LEU A 66 -8.09 2.49 -3.90
CA LEU A 66 -9.15 2.77 -4.88
C LEU A 66 -8.59 3.46 -6.13
N GLY A 67 -7.70 4.43 -5.96
CA GLY A 67 -7.03 5.13 -7.06
C GLY A 67 -6.15 4.22 -7.92
N HIS A 68 -5.47 3.23 -7.32
CA HIS A 68 -4.74 2.21 -8.06
C HIS A 68 -5.67 1.22 -8.76
N LEU A 69 -6.70 0.74 -8.08
CA LEU A 69 -7.69 -0.17 -8.66
C LEU A 69 -8.34 0.47 -9.90
N TRP A 70 -8.70 1.75 -9.80
CA TRP A 70 -9.29 2.51 -10.90
C TRP A 70 -8.39 2.53 -12.14
N LEU A 71 -7.09 2.77 -11.96
CA LEU A 71 -6.11 2.82 -13.04
C LEU A 71 -5.85 1.46 -13.69
N HIS A 72 -5.78 0.40 -12.90
CA HIS A 72 -5.49 -0.94 -13.44
C HIS A 72 -6.70 -1.61 -14.12
N VAL A 73 -7.93 -1.17 -13.81
CA VAL A 73 -9.17 -1.77 -14.31
C VAL A 73 -9.79 -0.98 -15.47
N SER A 74 -9.46 0.31 -15.65
CA SER A 74 -10.01 1.12 -16.74
C SER A 74 -9.29 0.89 -18.08
N LYS A 75 -10.05 0.68 -19.16
CA LYS A 75 -9.55 0.63 -20.56
C LYS A 75 -9.27 2.01 -21.17
N VAL A 76 -9.98 3.03 -20.69
CA VAL A 76 -9.91 4.40 -21.19
C VAL A 76 -9.08 5.23 -20.21
N ASN A 77 -8.41 6.29 -20.68
CA ASN A 77 -7.75 7.30 -19.86
C ASN A 77 -8.68 7.72 -18.72
N ALA A 78 -8.51 7.05 -17.60
CA ALA A 78 -9.38 7.15 -16.47
C ALA A 78 -9.05 8.49 -15.84
N THR A 79 -10.06 9.35 -15.65
CA THR A 79 -9.87 10.59 -14.88
C THR A 79 -9.28 10.21 -13.53
N HIS A 80 -8.06 10.70 -13.27
CA HIS A 80 -7.31 10.50 -12.03
C HIS A 80 -7.99 11.26 -10.89
N LEU A 81 -9.16 10.80 -10.47
CA LEU A 81 -9.77 11.26 -9.24
C LEU A 81 -9.04 10.56 -8.10
N PHE A 82 -8.26 11.33 -7.33
CA PHE A 82 -7.67 10.97 -6.04
C PHE A 82 -6.42 10.06 -6.02
N SER A 83 -5.94 9.52 -7.14
CA SER A 83 -4.77 8.60 -7.12
C SER A 83 -3.48 9.25 -6.59
N GLY A 84 -3.24 10.54 -6.88
CA GLY A 84 -2.08 11.28 -6.36
C GLY A 84 -2.31 11.86 -4.96
N ASP A 85 -3.52 12.35 -4.70
CA ASP A 85 -3.83 13.11 -3.48
C ASP A 85 -3.91 12.21 -2.24
N GLY A 86 -4.37 10.96 -2.40
CA GLY A 86 -4.47 9.99 -1.31
C GLY A 86 -3.10 9.63 -0.71
N VAL A 87 -2.07 9.50 -1.57
CA VAL A 87 -0.70 9.18 -1.12
C VAL A 87 -0.11 10.33 -0.32
N SER A 88 -0.28 11.57 -0.81
CA SER A 88 0.17 12.78 -0.11
C SER A 88 -0.49 12.91 1.26
N LEU A 89 -1.80 12.67 1.35
CA LEU A 89 -2.54 12.68 2.61
C LEU A 89 -2.05 11.59 3.57
N PHE A 90 -1.86 10.36 3.08
CA PHE A 90 -1.34 9.25 3.89
C PHE A 90 0.07 9.52 4.42
N PHE A 91 0.94 10.07 3.58
CA PHE A 91 2.31 10.44 3.96
C PHE A 91 2.31 11.54 5.03
N LEU A 92 1.51 12.59 4.84
CA LEU A 92 1.38 13.70 5.79
C LEU A 92 0.86 13.23 7.14
N LEU A 93 -0.19 12.41 7.18
CA LEU A 93 -0.75 11.89 8.43
C LEU A 93 0.19 10.90 9.12
N SER A 94 0.94 10.10 8.36
CA SER A 94 2.00 9.23 8.89
C SER A 94 3.13 10.04 9.55
N GLY A 95 3.56 11.14 8.92
CA GLY A 95 4.52 12.07 9.48
C GLY A 95 3.99 12.79 10.72
N PHE A 96 2.75 13.25 10.68
CA PHE A 96 2.09 13.94 11.80
C PHE A 96 1.96 13.04 13.04
N GLY A 97 1.49 11.81 12.86
CA GLY A 97 1.42 10.83 13.96
C GLY A 97 2.79 10.52 14.57
N LEU A 98 3.85 10.50 13.74
CA LEU A 98 5.21 10.34 14.22
C LEU A 98 5.69 11.56 15.02
N ALA A 99 5.40 12.77 14.56
CA ALA A 99 5.75 14.00 15.28
C ALA A 99 5.08 14.08 16.66
N LEU A 100 3.79 13.73 16.74
CA LEU A 100 3.05 13.62 18.00
C LEU A 100 3.66 12.56 18.93
N SER A 101 4.06 11.40 18.39
CA SER A 101 4.71 10.33 19.15
C SER A 101 6.09 10.78 19.68
N ASN A 102 6.87 11.48 18.87
CA ASN A 102 8.18 12.00 19.27
C ASN A 102 8.10 13.07 20.36
N LYS A 103 7.02 13.88 20.36
CA LYS A 103 6.74 14.83 21.45
C LYS A 103 6.49 14.13 22.79
N LYS A 104 5.83 12.96 22.77
CA LYS A 104 5.54 12.17 23.98
C LYS A 104 6.72 11.31 24.43
N ARG A 105 7.52 10.79 23.50
CA ARG A 105 8.69 9.96 23.77
C ARG A 105 9.80 10.38 22.82
N LYS A 106 10.88 10.99 23.33
CA LYS A 106 12.06 11.34 22.53
C LYS A 106 12.64 10.06 21.95
N LEU A 107 12.34 9.76 20.69
CA LEU A 107 12.87 8.59 20.00
C LEU A 107 14.22 8.97 19.41
N ARG A 108 15.27 8.20 19.71
CA ARG A 108 16.55 8.34 19.01
C ARG A 108 16.36 7.97 17.54
N PHE A 109 16.90 8.79 16.63
CA PHE A 109 16.76 8.61 15.19
C PHE A 109 17.17 7.20 14.72
N GLY A 110 18.28 6.66 15.26
CA GLY A 110 18.73 5.30 14.95
C GLY A 110 17.74 4.20 15.34
N GLU A 111 17.09 4.33 16.50
CA GLU A 111 16.05 3.37 16.92
C GLU A 111 14.80 3.45 16.04
N PHE A 112 14.42 4.66 15.61
CA PHE A 112 13.30 4.86 14.69
C PHE A 112 13.56 4.18 13.34
N CYS A 113 14.73 4.43 12.75
CA CYS A 113 15.11 3.86 11.46
C CYS A 113 15.20 2.33 11.53
N SER A 114 15.89 1.78 12.55
CA SER A 114 16.02 0.33 12.74
C SER A 114 14.66 -0.37 12.90
N ARG A 115 13.73 0.21 13.68
CA ARG A 115 12.36 -0.34 13.84
C ARG A 115 11.61 -0.37 12.51
N ARG A 116 11.75 0.67 11.68
CA ARG A 116 11.04 0.78 10.41
C ARG A 116 11.62 -0.17 9.37
N ILE A 117 12.96 -0.21 9.23
CA ILE A 117 13.66 -1.13 8.34
C ILE A 117 13.32 -2.57 8.71
N ARG A 118 13.43 -2.96 9.98
CA ARG A 118 13.14 -4.33 10.42
C ARG A 118 11.70 -4.73 10.12
N ARG A 119 10.74 -3.82 10.29
CA ARG A 119 9.32 -4.09 9.98
C ARG A 119 9.07 -4.34 8.49
N VAL A 120 9.85 -3.72 7.59
CA VAL A 120 9.69 -3.87 6.13
C VAL A 120 10.53 -5.04 5.60
N MET A 121 11.77 -5.19 6.10
CA MET A 121 12.70 -6.22 5.65
C MET A 121 12.33 -7.63 6.11
N ILE A 122 11.73 -7.80 7.29
CA ILE A 122 11.30 -9.14 7.75
C ILE A 122 10.24 -9.74 6.80
N PRO A 123 9.11 -9.07 6.50
CA PRO A 123 8.15 -9.57 5.52
C PRO A 123 8.76 -9.81 4.14
N TYR A 124 9.69 -8.93 3.72
CA TYR A 124 10.39 -9.07 2.46
C TYR A 124 11.21 -10.37 2.39
N TRP A 125 12.05 -10.65 3.39
CA TRP A 125 12.84 -11.88 3.42
C TRP A 125 11.97 -13.13 3.47
N ILE A 126 10.88 -13.11 4.23
CA ILE A 126 9.93 -14.23 4.29
C ILE A 126 9.31 -14.47 2.91
N ALA A 127 8.86 -13.42 2.23
CA ALA A 127 8.29 -13.53 0.89
C ALA A 127 9.33 -14.03 -0.13
N THR A 128 10.56 -13.53 -0.07
CA THR A 128 11.66 -13.95 -0.96
C THR A 128 11.98 -15.44 -0.76
N ILE A 129 12.11 -15.90 0.48
CA ILE A 129 12.33 -17.32 0.78
C ILE A 129 11.17 -18.17 0.26
N LEU A 130 9.93 -17.74 0.49
CA LEU A 130 8.76 -18.47 0.00
C LEU A 130 8.77 -18.60 -1.52
N ILE A 131 9.04 -17.51 -2.25
CA ILE A 131 9.11 -17.51 -3.72
C ILE A 131 10.25 -18.42 -4.19
N LEU A 132 11.42 -18.36 -3.57
CA LEU A 132 12.55 -19.24 -3.90
C LEU A 132 12.21 -20.72 -3.69
N CYS A 133 11.52 -21.06 -2.60
CA CYS A 133 11.04 -22.42 -2.36
C CYS A 133 10.04 -22.88 -3.43
N LEU A 134 9.10 -22.01 -3.81
CA LEU A 134 8.13 -22.29 -4.88
C LEU A 134 8.83 -22.50 -6.23
N ASP A 135 9.79 -21.65 -6.58
CA ASP A 135 10.55 -21.74 -7.84
C ASP A 135 11.36 -23.03 -7.93
N PHE A 136 11.97 -23.45 -6.82
CA PHE A 136 12.70 -24.71 -6.76
C PHE A 136 11.76 -25.92 -6.92
N PHE A 137 10.63 -25.92 -6.19
CA PHE A 137 9.71 -27.07 -6.17
C PHE A 137 8.89 -27.20 -7.46
N ILE A 138 8.43 -26.09 -8.02
CA ILE A 138 7.53 -26.05 -9.19
C ILE A 138 8.33 -25.95 -10.49
N LEU A 139 9.29 -25.03 -10.57
CA LEU A 139 10.00 -24.67 -11.80
C LEU A 139 11.35 -25.38 -11.98
N LYS A 140 11.86 -26.06 -10.94
CA LYS A 140 13.19 -26.69 -10.89
C LYS A 140 14.32 -25.75 -11.33
N ARG A 141 14.15 -24.44 -11.13
CA ARG A 141 15.18 -23.45 -11.45
C ARG A 141 16.18 -23.35 -10.31
N THR A 142 17.45 -23.32 -10.66
CA THR A 142 18.54 -22.98 -9.74
C THR A 142 19.01 -21.56 -10.05
N TYR A 143 19.17 -20.76 -9.01
CA TYR A 143 19.68 -19.38 -9.12
C TYR A 143 21.09 -19.31 -8.55
N PRO A 144 22.01 -18.60 -9.22
CA PRO A 144 23.36 -18.38 -8.70
C PRO A 144 23.31 -17.59 -7.38
N ALA A 145 24.22 -17.91 -6.45
CA ALA A 145 24.24 -17.35 -5.09
C ALA A 145 24.40 -15.82 -5.07
N ASP A 146 25.12 -15.26 -6.04
CA ASP A 146 25.35 -13.82 -6.16
C ASP A 146 24.04 -13.06 -6.44
N TRP A 147 23.19 -13.61 -7.29
CA TRP A 147 21.86 -13.06 -7.59
C TRP A 147 20.90 -13.19 -6.41
N LEU A 148 21.02 -14.29 -5.66
CA LEU A 148 20.28 -14.48 -4.44
C LEU A 148 20.65 -13.41 -3.42
N ALA A 149 21.95 -13.18 -3.20
CA ALA A 149 22.46 -12.17 -2.27
C ALA A 149 22.01 -10.75 -2.64
N LEU A 150 22.12 -10.39 -3.92
CA LEU A 150 21.63 -9.11 -4.46
C LEU A 150 20.13 -8.91 -4.24
N THR A 151 19.34 -9.97 -4.46
CA THR A 151 17.90 -9.98 -4.18
C THR A 151 17.63 -9.83 -2.69
N PHE A 152 18.35 -10.53 -1.80
CA PHE A 152 18.18 -10.38 -0.34
C PHE A 152 18.53 -8.98 0.16
N CYS A 153 19.49 -8.30 -0.47
CA CYS A 153 19.82 -6.90 -0.22
C CYS A 153 18.80 -5.91 -0.83
N GLY A 154 17.81 -6.40 -1.60
CA GLY A 154 16.83 -5.56 -2.29
C GLY A 154 17.39 -4.82 -3.51
N VAL A 155 18.61 -5.15 -3.92
CA VAL A 155 19.32 -4.54 -5.05
C VAL A 155 19.19 -5.49 -6.23
N ASN A 156 18.05 -5.45 -6.91
CA ASN A 156 17.83 -6.23 -8.13
C ASN A 156 18.10 -5.32 -9.34
N VAL A 157 19.39 -5.03 -9.59
CA VAL A 157 19.80 -4.35 -10.81
C VAL A 157 19.94 -5.44 -11.86
N ARG A 158 18.95 -5.49 -12.76
CA ARG A 158 18.90 -6.43 -13.86
C ARG A 158 19.71 -5.93 -15.04
#